data_AF-A0A376RRT1-F1
#
_entry.id   AF-A0A376RRT1-F1
#
_cell.length_a   1.000
_cell.length_b   1.000
_cell.length_c   1.000
_cell.angle_alpha   90.00
_cell.angle_beta   90.00
_cell.angle_gamma   90.00
#
_symmetry.space_group_name_H-M   'P 1'
#
loop_
_entity.id
_entity.type
_entity.pdbx_description
1 polymer ?
#
loop_
_entity_poly.entity_id
_entity_poly.type
_entity_poly.pdbx_seq_one_letter_code
_entity_poly.pdbx_strand_id
1 'polypeptide(L)'
;MQDEPDGYGFDCLTFQIADRMTGNMRQEKTTESIKFNHHWQKGAALSITYSATGAVHIILFPSTSDDSLATHDSLIVHHSYNVKHITPKKIEKAVKNLLHYHRVTGVLHKAALKDLILIRLLKLRCFLFSITTKRTSLEELQHYIYLH
;
A
#
# COMPACT_ATOMS: atom_id res chain seq x y z
N MET A 1 0.36 -25.35 -19.23
CA MET A 1 -0.20 -23.98 -19.28
C MET A 1 -0.65 -23.67 -17.88
N GLN A 2 0.01 -22.74 -17.21
CA GLN A 2 -0.21 -22.40 -15.81
C GLN A 2 -1.13 -21.17 -15.78
N ASP A 3 -2.44 -21.41 -15.86
CA ASP A 3 -3.50 -20.38 -15.75
C ASP A 3 -3.92 -20.23 -14.28
N GLU A 4 -2.97 -20.07 -13.37
CA GLU A 4 -3.29 -19.51 -12.06
C GLU A 4 -3.16 -17.99 -12.18
N PRO A 5 -4.25 -17.22 -11.97
CA PRO A 5 -4.17 -15.78 -12.02
C PRO A 5 -3.28 -15.27 -10.89
N ASP A 6 -2.06 -14.89 -11.23
CA ASP A 6 -1.10 -14.29 -10.32
C ASP A 6 -1.45 -12.80 -10.16
N GLY A 7 -2.56 -12.53 -9.45
CA GLY A 7 -3.07 -11.17 -9.31
C GLY A 7 -4.30 -11.03 -8.42
N TYR A 8 -4.27 -10.01 -7.55
CA TYR A 8 -5.45 -9.48 -6.87
C TYR A 8 -6.08 -8.41 -7.77
N GLY A 9 -7.30 -8.60 -8.27
CA GLY A 9 -7.97 -7.53 -9.02
C GLY A 9 -9.08 -8.01 -9.93
N PHE A 10 -10.27 -8.22 -9.34
CA PHE A 10 -11.52 -8.33 -10.11
C PHE A 10 -12.26 -7.00 -10.08
N ASP A 11 -12.43 -6.42 -8.88
CA ASP A 11 -13.00 -5.08 -8.65
C ASP A 11 -12.21 -4.35 -7.55
N CYS A 12 -11.97 -3.05 -7.75
CA CYS A 12 -11.21 -2.23 -6.81
C CYS A 12 -11.79 -0.82 -6.66
N LEU A 13 -12.00 -0.38 -5.41
CA LEU A 13 -12.27 1.01 -5.06
C LEU A 13 -10.99 1.64 -4.48
N THR A 14 -10.47 2.66 -5.15
CA THR A 14 -9.25 3.36 -4.71
C THR A 14 -9.52 4.80 -4.31
N PHE A 15 -9.10 5.15 -3.10
CA PHE A 15 -9.02 6.52 -2.61
C PHE A 15 -7.57 6.96 -2.61
N GLN A 16 -7.21 7.89 -3.48
CA GLN A 16 -5.85 8.40 -3.62
C GLN A 16 -5.77 9.86 -3.18
N ILE A 17 -4.72 10.18 -2.43
CA ILE A 17 -4.35 11.59 -2.16
C ILE A 17 -3.72 12.14 -3.43
N ALA A 18 -4.17 13.31 -3.87
CA ALA A 18 -3.68 13.91 -5.11
C ALA A 18 -2.16 14.12 -5.10
N ASP A 19 -1.55 13.89 -6.27
CA ASP A 19 -0.14 14.14 -6.51
C ASP A 19 0.14 15.65 -6.42
N ARG A 20 1.31 16.01 -5.90
CA ARG A 20 1.72 17.41 -5.73
C ARG A 20 3.17 17.61 -6.11
N MET A 21 3.48 18.77 -6.67
CA MET A 21 4.87 19.20 -6.84
C MET A 21 5.51 19.41 -5.46
N THR A 22 6.76 18.97 -5.30
CA THR A 22 7.48 19.09 -4.02
C THR A 22 8.02 20.49 -3.77
N GLY A 23 8.05 21.33 -4.80
CA GLY A 23 8.68 22.66 -4.78
C GLY A 23 10.16 22.63 -5.16
N ASN A 24 10.77 21.44 -5.31
CA ASN A 24 12.12 21.29 -5.82
C ASN A 24 12.11 21.19 -7.36
N MET A 25 13.17 21.72 -7.97
CA MET A 25 13.41 21.56 -9.40
C MET A 25 14.89 21.38 -9.69
N ARG A 26 15.21 20.60 -10.72
CA ARG A 26 16.55 20.59 -11.33
C ARG A 26 16.51 21.35 -12.64
N GLN A 27 17.44 22.28 -12.77
CA GLN A 27 17.64 23.01 -14.01
C GLN A 27 18.77 22.34 -14.80
N GLU A 28 18.41 21.76 -15.94
CA GLU A 28 19.39 21.22 -16.89
C GLU A 28 19.61 22.27 -17.97
N LYS A 29 20.82 22.84 -18.00
CA LYS A 29 21.24 23.78 -19.04
C LYS A 29 22.00 23.01 -20.11
N THR A 30 21.46 22.97 -21.32
CA THR A 30 22.19 22.56 -22.52
C THR A 30 22.52 23.79 -23.35
N THR A 31 23.41 23.64 -24.35
CA THR A 31 23.86 24.74 -25.22
C THR A 31 22.70 25.41 -25.97
N GLU A 32 21.58 24.70 -26.15
CA GLU A 32 20.43 25.11 -26.97
C GLU A 32 19.18 25.45 -26.15
N SER A 33 19.10 25.02 -24.89
CA SER A 33 17.89 25.22 -24.08
C SER A 33 18.13 25.11 -22.58
N ILE A 34 17.15 25.63 -21.83
CA ILE A 34 17.06 25.44 -20.39
C ILE A 34 15.83 24.57 -20.13
N LYS A 35 16.04 23.38 -19.57
CA LYS A 35 14.96 22.49 -19.15
C LYS A 35 14.79 22.56 -17.64
N PHE A 36 13.55 22.77 -17.21
CA PHE A 36 13.17 22.74 -15.80
C PHE A 36 12.48 21.40 -15.51
N ASN A 37 13.13 20.55 -14.72
CA ASN A 37 12.56 19.31 -14.24
C ASN A 37 11.99 19.51 -12.84
N HIS A 38 10.67 19.65 -12.75
CA HIS A 38 9.98 19.78 -11.47
C HIS A 38 9.79 18.42 -10.84
N HIS A 39 10.17 18.29 -9.57
CA HIS A 39 10.02 17.05 -8.83
C HIS A 39 8.60 16.92 -8.26
N TRP A 40 8.08 15.69 -8.29
CA TRP A 40 6.72 15.38 -7.87
C TRP A 40 6.70 14.39 -6.71
N GLN A 41 5.67 14.51 -5.88
CA GLN A 41 5.28 13.53 -4.89
C GLN A 41 3.95 12.90 -5.32
N LYS A 42 3.97 11.58 -5.51
CA LYS A 42 2.76 10.77 -5.68
C LYS A 42 2.10 10.57 -4.32
N GLY A 43 0.82 10.85 -4.21
CA GLY A 43 0.11 10.71 -2.94
C GLY A 43 -0.10 9.24 -2.54
N ALA A 44 -0.30 9.02 -1.25
CA ALA A 44 -0.63 7.69 -0.74
C ALA A 44 -2.05 7.28 -1.20
N ALA A 45 -2.31 5.98 -1.31
CA ALA A 45 -3.61 5.47 -1.72
C ALA A 45 -4.13 4.37 -0.79
N LEU A 46 -5.46 4.30 -0.66
CA LEU A 46 -6.19 3.22 0.00
C LEU A 46 -6.97 2.48 -1.08
N SER A 47 -6.71 1.19 -1.24
CA SER A 47 -7.41 0.32 -2.16
C SER A 47 -8.21 -0.71 -1.39
N ILE A 48 -9.48 -0.87 -1.75
CA ILE A 48 -10.35 -1.95 -1.31
C ILE A 48 -10.58 -2.83 -2.53
N THR A 49 -10.00 -4.03 -2.54
CA THR A 49 -10.00 -4.93 -3.70
C THR A 49 -10.50 -6.31 -3.34
N TYR A 50 -11.13 -6.97 -4.32
CA TYR A 50 -11.52 -8.37 -4.24
C TYR A 50 -10.51 -9.26 -4.98
N SER A 51 -10.16 -10.40 -4.38
CA SER A 51 -9.31 -11.44 -4.98
C SER A 51 -10.13 -12.39 -5.86
N ALA A 52 -9.44 -13.17 -6.70
CA ALA A 52 -10.04 -14.29 -7.46
C ALA A 52 -10.77 -15.29 -6.55
N THR A 53 -10.25 -15.49 -5.35
CA THR A 53 -10.77 -16.41 -4.34
C THR A 53 -11.92 -15.83 -3.52
N GLY A 54 -12.41 -14.63 -3.87
CA GLY A 54 -13.51 -13.94 -3.16
C GLY A 54 -13.09 -13.27 -1.85
N ALA A 55 -11.80 -13.22 -1.53
CA ALA A 55 -11.30 -12.50 -0.37
C ALA A 55 -11.31 -11.00 -0.63
N VAL A 56 -11.65 -10.22 0.38
CA VAL A 56 -11.56 -8.76 0.34
C VAL A 56 -10.33 -8.29 1.08
N HIS A 57 -9.57 -7.42 0.43
CA HIS A 57 -8.35 -6.83 0.94
C HIS A 57 -8.50 -5.31 1.03
N ILE A 58 -8.01 -4.76 2.13
CA ILE A 58 -7.84 -3.31 2.28
C ILE A 58 -6.34 -3.04 2.38
N ILE A 59 -5.81 -2.33 1.39
CA ILE A 59 -4.37 -2.12 1.18
C ILE A 59 -4.09 -0.63 1.20
N LEU A 60 -3.05 -0.23 1.94
CA LEU A 60 -2.50 1.11 1.95
C LEU A 60 -1.23 1.14 1.11
N PHE A 61 -1.22 1.95 0.05
CA PHE A 61 -0.04 2.25 -0.75
C PHE A 61 0.62 3.53 -0.21
N PRO A 62 1.96 3.53 -0.07
CA PRO A 62 2.68 4.69 0.45
C PRO A 62 2.74 5.82 -0.57
N SER A 63 3.02 7.03 -0.06
CA SER A 63 3.45 8.14 -0.92
C SER A 63 4.87 7.86 -1.43
N THR A 64 5.17 8.28 -2.65
CA THR A 64 6.53 8.26 -3.21
C THR A 64 6.89 9.65 -3.72
N SER A 65 8.18 9.96 -3.75
CA SER A 65 8.67 11.28 -4.16
C SER A 65 9.97 11.15 -4.93
N ASP A 66 10.15 11.96 -5.96
CA ASP A 66 11.40 12.03 -6.71
C ASP A 66 12.58 12.53 -5.83
N ASP A 67 12.27 13.24 -4.75
CA ASP A 67 13.24 13.77 -3.78
C ASP A 67 13.64 12.78 -2.68
N SER A 68 12.97 11.62 -2.60
CA SER A 68 13.19 10.65 -1.52
C SER A 68 13.63 9.30 -2.06
N LEU A 69 14.76 8.80 -1.55
CA LEU A 69 15.21 7.43 -1.79
C LEU A 69 14.54 6.42 -0.83
N ALA A 70 13.71 6.88 0.11
CA ALA A 70 13.07 6.01 1.08
C ALA A 70 12.01 5.13 0.40
N THR A 71 12.22 3.82 0.46
CA THR A 71 11.23 2.84 0.01
C THR A 71 10.33 2.44 1.17
N HIS A 72 9.04 2.36 0.88
CA HIS A 72 8.02 1.95 1.83
C HIS A 72 7.16 0.87 1.19
N ASP A 73 6.80 -0.14 1.96
CA ASP A 73 5.99 -1.25 1.46
C ASP A 73 4.49 -0.90 1.51
N SER A 74 3.70 -1.54 0.67
CA SER A 74 2.24 -1.51 0.82
C SER A 74 1.82 -2.26 2.09
N LEU A 75 0.83 -1.74 2.82
CA LEU A 75 0.35 -2.36 4.06
C LEU A 75 -1.05 -2.94 3.88
N ILE A 76 -1.19 -4.24 4.10
CA ILE A 76 -2.48 -4.90 4.19
C ILE A 76 -3.04 -4.64 5.60
N VAL A 77 -4.07 -3.79 5.69
CA VAL A 77 -4.71 -3.44 6.97
C VAL A 77 -5.92 -4.31 7.29
N HIS A 78 -6.50 -4.96 6.28
CA HIS A 78 -7.56 -5.93 6.44
C HIS A 78 -7.53 -6.99 5.34
N HIS A 79 -7.85 -8.22 5.73
CA HIS A 79 -8.10 -9.35 4.86
C HIS A 79 -9.27 -10.15 5.44
N SER A 80 -10.25 -10.53 4.62
CA SER A 80 -11.32 -11.46 5.01
C SER A 80 -12.03 -12.06 3.81
N TYR A 81 -12.46 -13.31 3.92
CA TYR A 81 -13.35 -13.97 2.95
C TYR A 81 -14.83 -13.58 3.10
N ASN A 82 -15.20 -12.87 4.18
CA ASN A 82 -16.59 -12.48 4.43
C ASN A 82 -16.78 -10.97 4.26
N VAL A 83 -17.55 -10.58 3.26
CA VAL A 83 -17.86 -9.18 2.94
C VAL A 83 -18.54 -8.45 4.10
N LYS A 84 -19.34 -9.14 4.92
CA LYS A 84 -20.00 -8.55 6.11
C LYS A 84 -19.02 -8.01 7.14
N HIS A 85 -17.75 -8.45 7.09
CA HIS A 85 -16.71 -7.96 7.98
C HIS A 85 -16.22 -6.56 7.59
N ILE A 86 -16.57 -6.04 6.41
CA ILE A 86 -16.26 -4.67 6.01
C ILE A 86 -17.35 -3.75 6.56
N THR A 87 -17.11 -3.27 7.77
CA THR A 87 -18.03 -2.34 8.43
C THR A 87 -17.60 -0.89 8.16
N PRO A 88 -18.52 0.09 8.24
CA PRO A 88 -18.18 1.50 8.12
C PRO A 88 -17.06 1.94 9.08
N LYS A 89 -17.06 1.41 10.32
CA LYS A 89 -16.00 1.66 11.31
C LYS A 89 -14.61 1.20 10.83
N LYS A 90 -14.53 0.08 10.10
CA LYS A 90 -13.25 -0.39 9.54
C LYS A 90 -12.79 0.47 8.38
N ILE A 91 -13.70 0.89 7.51
CA ILE A 91 -13.38 1.81 6.41
C ILE A 91 -12.88 3.14 6.98
N GLU A 92 -13.58 3.71 7.96
CA GLU A 92 -13.16 4.94 8.63
C GLU A 92 -11.77 4.79 9.27
N LYS A 93 -11.51 3.67 9.95
CA LYS A 93 -10.18 3.37 10.50
C LYS A 93 -9.12 3.26 9.41
N ALA A 94 -9.44 2.65 8.27
CA ALA A 94 -8.52 2.55 7.13
C ALA A 94 -8.20 3.91 6.52
N VAL A 95 -9.20 4.79 6.36
CA VAL A 95 -8.99 6.18 5.89
C VAL A 95 -8.14 6.97 6.87
N LYS A 96 -8.38 6.87 8.19
CA LYS A 96 -7.52 7.51 9.20
C LYS A 96 -6.08 7.01 9.09
N ASN A 97 -5.90 5.69 8.95
CA ASN A 97 -4.58 5.10 8.75
C ASN A 97 -3.92 5.59 7.45
N LEU A 98 -4.67 5.77 6.36
CA LEU A 98 -4.15 6.37 5.12
C LEU A 98 -3.55 7.76 5.37
N LEU A 99 -4.27 8.63 6.10
CA LEU A 99 -3.80 9.98 6.40
C LEU A 99 -2.51 9.96 7.26
N HIS A 100 -2.44 9.08 8.27
CA HIS A 100 -1.22 8.89 9.05
C HIS A 100 -0.09 8.34 8.19
N TYR A 101 -0.39 7.39 7.30
CA TYR A 101 0.63 6.77 6.45
C TYR A 101 1.18 7.75 5.42
N HIS A 102 0.33 8.57 4.83
CA HIS A 102 0.74 9.64 3.92
C HIS A 102 1.67 10.65 4.59
N ARG A 103 1.38 11.05 5.83
CA ARG A 103 2.25 11.98 6.58
C ARG A 103 3.60 11.40 6.93
N VAL A 104 3.70 10.09 7.12
CA VAL A 104 4.94 9.39 7.43
C VAL A 104 5.78 9.11 6.19
N THR A 105 5.13 8.81 5.06
CA THR A 105 5.79 8.40 3.82
C THR A 105 6.06 9.54 2.84
N GLY A 106 5.28 10.62 2.92
CA GLY A 106 5.47 11.82 2.09
C GLY A 106 6.62 12.70 2.60
N VAL A 107 7.24 13.44 1.69
CA VAL A 107 8.29 14.43 1.99
C VAL A 107 7.72 15.80 2.36
N LEU A 108 6.49 16.09 1.94
CA LEU A 108 5.85 17.40 2.12
C LEU A 108 5.25 17.62 3.52
N HIS A 109 5.24 16.60 4.38
CA HIS A 109 4.54 16.65 5.67
C HIS A 109 5.45 16.23 6.81
N LYS A 110 5.32 16.91 7.95
CA LYS A 110 6.00 16.52 9.18
C LYS A 110 5.18 15.45 9.91
N ALA A 111 5.75 14.25 10.05
CA ALA A 111 5.15 13.20 10.85
C ALA A 111 5.26 13.51 12.35
N ALA A 112 4.17 13.31 13.10
CA ALA A 112 4.24 13.32 14.56
C ALA A 112 4.76 11.98 15.10
N LEU A 113 5.31 11.97 16.32
CA LEU A 113 5.81 10.74 16.95
C LEU A 113 4.71 9.66 17.06
N LYS A 114 3.48 10.07 17.37
CA LYS A 114 2.31 9.18 17.41
C LYS A 114 2.04 8.50 16.08
N ASP A 115 2.25 9.20 14.96
CA ASP A 115 2.02 8.68 13.62
C ASP A 115 3.09 7.62 13.30
N LEU A 116 4.35 7.91 13.65
CA LEU A 116 5.47 6.96 13.48
C LEU A 116 5.24 5.66 14.25
N ILE A 117 4.80 5.74 15.51
CA ILE A 117 4.51 4.56 16.33
C ILE A 117 3.36 3.75 15.72
N LEU A 118 2.26 4.42 15.34
CA LEU A 118 1.10 3.77 14.73
C LEU A 118 1.47 3.04 13.44
N ILE A 119 2.25 3.67 12.55
CA ILE A 119 2.69 3.04 11.30
C ILE A 119 3.64 1.86 11.56
N ARG A 120 4.55 1.96 12.53
CA ARG A 120 5.40 0.82 12.92
C ARG A 120 4.58 -0.37 13.39
N LEU A 121 3.54 -0.13 14.20
CA LEU A 121 2.62 -1.20 14.64
C LEU A 121 1.84 -1.80 13.46
N LEU A 122 1.39 -0.97 12.50
CA LEU A 122 0.74 -1.48 11.30
C LEU A 122 1.68 -2.32 10.42
N LYS A 123 2.94 -1.91 10.28
CA LYS A 123 3.97 -2.69 9.58
C LYS A 123 4.20 -4.04 10.24
N LEU A 124 4.35 -4.06 11.57
CA LEU A 124 4.49 -5.29 12.34
C LEU A 124 3.28 -6.20 12.16
N ARG A 125 2.07 -5.65 12.22
CA ARG A 125 0.83 -6.42 12.02
C ARG A 125 0.74 -6.99 10.61
N CYS A 126 1.12 -6.23 9.60
CA CYS A 126 1.15 -6.68 8.20
C CYS A 126 2.18 -7.80 8.00
N PHE A 127 3.36 -7.66 8.61
CA PHE A 127 4.41 -8.69 8.59
C PHE A 127 3.94 -10.00 9.23
N LEU A 128 3.36 -9.92 10.44
CA LEU A 128 2.77 -11.08 11.11
C LEU A 128 1.70 -11.76 10.27
N PHE A 129 0.81 -10.96 9.65
CA PHE A 129 -0.21 -11.47 8.74
C PHE A 129 0.41 -12.22 7.55
N SER A 130 1.42 -11.64 6.90
CA SER A 130 2.12 -12.28 5.78
C SER A 130 2.75 -13.61 6.17
N ILE A 131 3.33 -13.73 7.36
CA ILE A 131 3.88 -14.99 7.87
C ILE A 131 2.75 -16.02 8.06
N THR A 132 1.65 -15.62 8.71
CA THR A 132 0.53 -16.53 8.95
C THR A 132 -0.04 -17.08 7.64
N THR A 133 -0.27 -16.21 6.65
CA THR A 133 -0.78 -16.61 5.33
C THR A 133 0.19 -17.54 4.59
N LYS A 134 1.50 -17.24 4.59
CA LYS A 134 2.51 -18.11 3.97
C LYS A 134 2.57 -19.49 4.62
N ARG A 135 2.37 -19.56 5.94
CA ARG A 135 2.34 -20.83 6.66
C ARG A 135 1.11 -21.66 6.29
N THR A 136 -0.07 -21.03 6.18
CA THR A 136 -1.30 -21.74 5.78
C THR A 136 -1.18 -22.32 4.38
N SER A 137 -0.66 -21.54 3.42
CA SER A 137 -0.43 -22.05 2.06
C SER A 137 0.56 -23.22 2.00
N LEU A 138 1.59 -23.23 2.86
CA LEU A 138 2.55 -24.33 2.93
C LEU A 138 1.92 -25.60 3.52
N GLU A 139 1.09 -25.47 4.55
CA GLU A 139 0.36 -26.59 5.16
C GLU A 139 -0.66 -27.19 4.18
N GLU A 140 -1.37 -26.35 3.41
CA GLU A 140 -2.29 -26.79 2.34
C GLU A 140 -1.57 -27.54 1.21
N LEU A 141 -0.41 -27.03 0.77
CA LEU A 141 0.42 -27.69 -0.26
C LEU A 141 0.97 -29.03 0.23
N GLN A 142 1.42 -29.12 1.49
CA GLN A 142 1.88 -30.39 2.06
C GLN A 142 0.76 -31.42 2.14
N HIS A 143 -0.45 -31.02 2.56
CA HIS A 143 -1.60 -31.91 2.61
C HIS A 143 -1.99 -32.41 1.20
N TYR A 144 -1.90 -31.58 0.18
CA TYR A 144 -2.15 -31.96 -1.21
C TYR A 144 -1.11 -32.97 -1.73
N ILE A 145 0.17 -32.78 -1.40
CA ILE A 145 1.26 -33.70 -1.77
C ILE A 145 1.15 -35.06 -1.07
N TYR A 146 0.59 -35.13 0.14
CA TYR A 146 0.43 -36.40 0.87
C TYR A 146 -0.81 -37.21 0.47
N LEU A 147 -1.74 -36.62 -0.29
CA LEU A 147 -2.98 -37.26 -0.75
C LEU A 147 -2.92 -37.73 -2.22
N HIS A 148 -1.80 -37.49 -2.91
CA HIS A 148 -1.54 -37.89 -4.31
C HIS A 148 -0.15 -38.52 -4.42
#